data_AF-A0A8W8KLW6-F1
#
_entry.id   AF-A0A8W8KLW6-F1
#
_cell.length_a   1.000
_cell.length_b   1.000
_cell.length_c   1.000
_cell.angle_alpha   90.00
_cell.angle_beta   90.00
_cell.angle_gamma   90.00
#
_symmetry.space_group_name_H-M   'P 1'
#
loop_
_entity.id
_entity.type
_entity.pdbx_description
1 polymer ?
#
loop_
_entity_poly.entity_id
_entity_poly.type
_entity_poly.pdbx_seq_one_letter_code
_entity_poly.pdbx_strand_id
1 'polypeptide(L)'
;MDYSCPSEHGIALIIINKMLLGMGVGLIIVGSLVVTDGSDTDHVRQVLNSITVTIGSSTVGSLVNTLSILMIVTGVAIFVVTWFSLLGIIFQKRFLLITYAIIVLLLLIPQITVISLWNKTEKESRDKDKMIEALNRGYTKDKIINSNPLSRSWNFMFMTHSCCGVNPVLTTTNDFDNTPWCTTEGSCQATSSQIPRACCINITESTYNSAPTSCHASVNPGTYHLKGCYDVIKKKMLPLTPSTNGVIVTTILLQIVAGTFALWYSYQFKKI
;
A
#
# COMPACT_ATOMS: atom_id res chain seq x y z
N MET A 1 41.70 16.96 -21.46
CA MET A 1 40.68 15.92 -21.21
C MET A 1 39.77 15.93 -22.41
N ASP A 2 40.10 15.15 -23.44
CA ASP A 2 39.25 15.04 -24.62
C ASP A 2 38.03 14.20 -24.27
N TYR A 3 36.89 14.85 -24.11
CA TYR A 3 35.61 14.17 -24.07
C TYR A 3 35.28 13.76 -25.51
N SER A 4 35.66 12.55 -25.91
CA SER A 4 35.14 11.95 -27.15
C SER A 4 33.62 11.92 -27.05
N CYS A 5 32.93 12.57 -28.00
CA CYS A 5 31.47 12.56 -28.05
C CYS A 5 30.95 11.12 -27.99
N PRO A 6 29.95 10.82 -27.14
CA PRO A 6 29.32 9.51 -27.15
C PRO A 6 28.74 9.24 -28.55
N SER A 7 28.88 8.02 -29.04
CA SER A 7 28.17 7.62 -30.27
C SER A 7 26.66 7.76 -30.09
N GLU A 8 25.90 7.81 -31.18
CA GLU A 8 24.43 7.97 -31.15
C GLU A 8 23.75 6.98 -30.17
N HIS A 9 24.26 5.75 -30.09
CA HIS A 9 23.77 4.73 -29.16
C HIS A 9 24.10 5.01 -27.68
N GLY A 10 25.23 5.66 -27.40
CA GLY A 10 25.58 6.13 -26.05
C GLY A 10 24.65 7.25 -25.59
N ILE A 11 24.26 8.16 -26.48
CA ILE A 11 23.29 9.23 -26.18
C ILE A 11 21.92 8.63 -25.85
N ALA A 12 21.46 7.63 -26.63
CA ALA A 12 20.20 6.93 -26.36
C ALA A 12 20.20 6.27 -24.97
N LEU A 13 21.31 5.63 -24.57
CA LEU A 13 21.44 5.00 -23.25
C LEU A 13 21.41 6.02 -22.11
N ILE A 14 21.97 7.22 -22.29
CA ILE A 14 21.88 8.31 -21.31
C ILE A 14 20.43 8.77 -21.13
N ILE A 15 19.68 8.93 -22.22
CA ILE A 15 18.27 9.35 -22.18
C ILE A 15 17.42 8.32 -21.43
N ILE A 16 17.57 7.04 -21.76
CA ILE A 16 16.83 5.94 -21.12
C ILE A 16 17.15 5.89 -19.61
N ASN A 17 18.42 6.03 -19.22
CA ASN A 17 18.80 6.03 -17.80
C ASN A 17 18.21 7.23 -17.02
N LYS A 18 18.08 8.40 -17.65
CA LYS A 18 17.40 9.54 -17.01
C LYS A 18 15.92 9.26 -16.76
N MET A 19 15.24 8.61 -17.71
CA MET A 19 13.84 8.16 -17.51
C MET A 19 13.76 7.11 -16.40
N LEU A 20 14.67 6.12 -16.40
CA LEU A 20 14.72 5.07 -15.39
C LEU A 20 14.96 5.64 -13.99
N LEU A 21 15.84 6.65 -13.87
CA LEU A 21 16.10 7.38 -12.63
C LEU A 21 14.84 8.07 -12.12
N GLY A 22 14.11 8.77 -12.99
CA GLY A 22 12.84 9.42 -12.64
C GLY A 22 11.80 8.41 -12.12
N MET A 23 11.68 7.26 -12.78
CA MET A 23 10.78 6.18 -12.33
C MET A 23 11.26 5.55 -11.01
N GLY A 24 12.57 5.37 -10.82
CA GLY A 24 13.15 4.89 -9.57
C GLY A 24 12.84 5.81 -8.39
N VAL A 25 12.96 7.12 -8.57
CA VAL A 25 12.54 8.13 -7.58
C VAL A 25 11.04 8.04 -7.33
N GLY A 26 10.23 7.88 -8.38
CA GLY A 26 8.79 7.66 -8.26
C GLY A 26 8.45 6.43 -7.41
N LEU A 27 9.14 5.30 -7.61
CA LEU A 27 8.96 4.08 -6.81
C LEU A 27 9.35 4.30 -5.34
N ILE A 28 10.41 5.05 -5.07
CA ILE A 28 10.80 5.41 -3.69
C ILE A 28 9.73 6.27 -3.05
N ILE A 29 9.23 7.30 -3.75
CA ILE A 29 8.18 8.19 -3.24
C ILE A 29 6.91 7.40 -2.96
N VAL A 30 6.42 6.60 -3.92
CA VAL A 30 5.22 5.78 -3.74
C VAL A 30 5.42 4.75 -2.63
N GLY A 31 6.53 4.02 -2.62
CA GLY A 31 6.83 3.04 -1.57
C GLY A 31 6.90 3.70 -0.19
N SER A 32 7.54 4.87 -0.10
CA SER A 32 7.63 5.65 1.14
C SER A 32 6.26 6.16 1.56
N LEU A 33 5.46 6.72 0.64
CA LEU A 33 4.08 7.13 0.91
C LEU A 33 3.24 5.96 1.41
N VAL A 34 3.33 4.77 0.83
CA VAL A 34 2.59 3.61 1.36
C VAL A 34 3.07 3.23 2.77
N VAL A 35 4.36 3.44 3.10
CA VAL A 35 4.90 3.23 4.44
C VAL A 35 4.51 4.37 5.41
N THR A 36 4.43 5.63 4.96
CA THR A 36 4.27 6.85 5.78
C THR A 36 2.86 7.42 5.82
N ASP A 37 2.05 7.36 4.75
CA ASP A 37 0.58 7.40 4.86
C ASP A 37 0.11 6.16 5.63
N GLY A 38 0.92 5.11 5.64
CA GLY A 38 0.93 4.03 6.64
C GLY A 38 1.09 4.50 8.10
N SER A 39 1.63 5.69 8.36
CA SER A 39 1.96 6.20 9.71
C SER A 39 0.87 7.07 10.34
N ASP A 40 0.09 7.82 9.57
CA ASP A 40 -1.20 8.38 10.04
C ASP A 40 -2.30 7.29 10.12
N THR A 41 -1.95 6.08 9.65
CA THR A 41 -2.76 4.88 9.61
C THR A 41 -2.13 3.71 10.38
N ASP A 42 -1.37 3.97 11.45
CA ASP A 42 -0.98 2.93 12.43
C ASP A 42 -2.21 2.10 12.85
N HIS A 43 -3.35 2.78 12.92
CA HIS A 43 -4.65 2.20 13.16
C HIS A 43 -5.17 1.31 12.01
N VAL A 44 -5.15 1.77 10.76
CA VAL A 44 -5.58 0.91 9.64
C VAL A 44 -4.63 -0.29 9.46
N ARG A 45 -3.32 -0.12 9.70
CA ARG A 45 -2.33 -1.20 9.66
C ARG A 45 -2.60 -2.27 10.71
N GLN A 46 -2.97 -1.87 11.92
CA GLN A 46 -3.32 -2.82 12.96
C GLN A 46 -4.63 -3.57 12.65
N VAL A 47 -5.61 -2.91 12.03
CA VAL A 47 -6.80 -3.59 11.48
C VAL A 47 -6.37 -4.58 10.38
N LEU A 48 -5.59 -4.15 9.39
CA LEU A 48 -5.09 -5.01 8.30
C LEU A 48 -4.24 -6.19 8.78
N ASN A 49 -3.45 -6.03 9.84
CA ASN A 49 -2.67 -7.11 10.46
C ASN A 49 -3.56 -8.14 11.17
N SER A 50 -4.69 -7.70 11.75
CA SER A 50 -5.67 -8.60 12.37
C SER A 50 -6.51 -9.37 11.35
N ILE A 51 -6.61 -8.87 10.12
CA ILE A 51 -7.13 -9.63 8.99
C ILE A 51 -6.05 -10.67 8.65
N THR A 52 -6.14 -11.86 9.26
CA THR A 52 -5.28 -13.01 8.97
C THR A 52 -5.61 -13.56 7.59
N VAL A 53 -5.35 -12.78 6.55
CA VAL A 53 -5.37 -13.26 5.17
C VAL A 53 -4.10 -14.07 4.98
N THR A 54 -4.17 -15.39 5.12
CA THR A 54 -3.06 -16.25 4.73
C THR A 54 -3.07 -16.39 3.20
N ILE A 55 -2.32 -15.56 2.48
CA ILE A 55 -2.04 -15.81 1.06
C ILE A 55 -0.83 -16.74 1.03
N GLY A 56 -1.08 -18.05 1.03
CA GLY A 56 -0.04 -19.05 1.30
C GLY A 56 0.25 -19.15 2.80
N SER A 57 1.36 -18.60 3.28
CA SER A 57 1.81 -18.63 4.69
C SER A 57 1.96 -17.25 5.36
N SER A 58 1.62 -16.15 4.68
CA SER A 58 1.86 -14.77 5.14
C SER A 58 0.57 -13.95 5.26
N THR A 59 0.51 -13.02 6.23
CA THR A 59 -0.65 -12.14 6.51
C THR A 59 -0.73 -10.94 5.55
N VAL A 60 -1.92 -10.39 5.26
CA VAL A 60 -2.06 -9.27 4.30
C VAL A 60 -1.35 -7.99 4.74
N GLY A 61 -1.43 -7.61 6.02
CA GLY A 61 -0.68 -6.45 6.51
C GLY A 61 0.84 -6.64 6.39
N SER A 62 1.35 -7.86 6.64
CA SER A 62 2.76 -8.19 6.39
C SER A 62 3.10 -8.19 4.89
N LEU A 63 2.16 -8.59 4.03
CA LEU A 63 2.34 -8.62 2.58
C LEU A 63 2.44 -7.20 2.02
N VAL A 64 1.52 -6.31 2.38
CA VAL A 64 1.56 -4.90 1.93
C VAL A 64 2.87 -4.24 2.38
N ASN A 65 3.27 -4.42 3.63
CA ASN A 65 4.54 -3.88 4.13
C ASN A 65 5.75 -4.47 3.39
N THR A 66 5.76 -5.77 3.12
CA THR A 66 6.83 -6.44 2.37
C THR A 66 6.89 -5.91 0.93
N LEU A 67 5.74 -5.73 0.27
CA LEU A 67 5.66 -5.19 -1.08
C LEU A 67 6.16 -3.73 -1.12
N SER A 68 5.79 -2.89 -0.15
CA SER A 68 6.26 -1.50 -0.05
C SER A 68 7.78 -1.41 0.16
N ILE A 69 8.33 -2.24 1.07
CA ILE A 69 9.78 -2.32 1.28
C ILE A 69 10.48 -2.77 -0.01
N LEU A 70 9.93 -3.75 -0.71
CA LEU A 70 10.48 -4.23 -1.97
C LEU A 70 10.48 -3.14 -3.04
N MET A 71 9.44 -2.29 -3.11
CA MET A 71 9.40 -1.14 -4.01
C MET A 71 10.50 -0.11 -3.68
N ILE A 72 10.70 0.21 -2.39
CA ILE A 72 11.75 1.15 -1.95
C ILE A 72 13.13 0.60 -2.31
N VAL A 73 13.42 -0.66 -1.95
CA VAL A 73 14.71 -1.30 -2.24
C VAL A 73 14.97 -1.35 -3.74
N THR A 74 13.95 -1.68 -4.54
CA THR A 74 14.06 -1.68 -6.00
C THR A 74 14.36 -0.28 -6.53
N GLY A 75 13.68 0.76 -6.04
CA GLY A 75 13.92 2.15 -6.45
C GLY A 75 15.33 2.64 -6.11
N VAL A 76 15.83 2.32 -4.91
CA VAL A 76 17.21 2.63 -4.49
C VAL A 76 18.23 1.89 -5.36
N ALA A 77 17.99 0.62 -5.67
CA ALA A 77 18.86 -0.14 -6.56
C ALA A 77 18.90 0.48 -7.97
N ILE A 78 17.75 0.92 -8.51
CA ILE A 78 17.67 1.66 -9.78
C ILE A 78 18.53 2.93 -9.72
N PHE A 79 18.44 3.71 -8.64
CA PHE A 79 19.28 4.89 -8.43
C PHE A 79 20.77 4.53 -8.54
N VAL A 80 21.24 3.52 -7.80
CA VAL A 80 22.65 3.11 -7.81
C VAL A 80 23.12 2.63 -9.18
N VAL A 81 22.31 1.84 -9.91
CA VAL A 81 22.74 1.32 -11.22
C VAL A 81 22.81 2.37 -12.31
N THR A 82 22.00 3.43 -12.25
CA THR A 82 22.08 4.53 -13.23
C THR A 82 23.43 5.24 -13.17
N TRP A 83 24.04 5.34 -11.98
CA TRP A 83 25.41 5.85 -11.84
C TRP A 83 26.43 4.95 -12.53
N PHE A 84 26.34 3.64 -12.36
CA PHE A 84 27.24 2.70 -13.06
C PHE A 84 27.11 2.81 -14.59
N SER A 85 25.91 3.05 -15.11
CA SER A 85 25.69 3.26 -16.54
C SER A 85 26.38 4.53 -17.05
N LEU A 86 26.20 5.65 -16.35
CA LEU A 86 26.84 6.92 -16.71
C LEU A 86 28.37 6.83 -16.69
N LEU A 87 28.94 6.25 -15.63
CA LEU A 87 30.38 6.05 -15.50
C LEU A 87 30.91 5.09 -16.58
N GLY A 88 30.14 4.05 -16.92
CA GLY A 88 30.48 3.11 -17.99
C GLY A 88 30.61 3.78 -19.36
N ILE A 89 29.75 4.75 -19.67
CA ILE A 89 29.79 5.52 -20.91
C ILE A 89 30.95 6.52 -20.89
N ILE A 90 31.09 7.31 -19.82
CA ILE A 90 32.12 8.37 -19.72
C ILE A 90 33.53 7.80 -19.70
N PHE A 91 33.78 6.78 -18.89
CA PHE A 91 35.11 6.16 -18.78
C PHE A 91 35.36 5.08 -19.84
N GLN A 92 34.38 4.82 -20.72
CA GLN A 92 34.44 3.79 -21.75
C GLN A 92 34.84 2.41 -21.19
N LYS A 93 34.32 2.07 -20.01
CA LYS A 93 34.64 0.81 -19.32
C LYS A 93 33.56 -0.22 -19.57
N ARG A 94 33.90 -1.22 -20.39
CA ARG A 94 33.01 -2.34 -20.74
C ARG A 94 32.49 -3.10 -19.52
N PHE A 95 33.35 -3.31 -18.52
CA PHE A 95 32.98 -4.00 -17.28
C PHE A 95 31.78 -3.32 -16.60
N LEU A 96 31.78 -1.98 -16.49
CA LEU A 96 30.68 -1.23 -15.86
C LEU A 96 29.35 -1.40 -16.61
N LEU A 97 29.37 -1.44 -17.95
CA LEU A 97 28.18 -1.65 -18.77
C LEU A 97 27.63 -3.07 -18.67
N ILE A 98 28.50 -4.08 -18.56
CA ILE A 98 28.09 -5.48 -18.34
C ILE A 98 27.50 -5.63 -16.93
N THR A 99 28.15 -5.08 -15.90
CA THR A 99 27.62 -5.06 -14.53
C THR A 99 26.26 -4.37 -14.46
N TYR A 100 26.10 -3.23 -15.14
CA TYR A 100 24.82 -2.55 -15.28
C TYR A 100 23.74 -3.47 -15.87
N ALA A 101 24.01 -4.13 -17.00
CA ALA A 101 23.06 -5.02 -17.66
C ALA A 101 22.64 -6.21 -16.77
N ILE A 102 23.59 -6.80 -16.03
CA ILE A 102 23.31 -7.89 -15.09
C ILE A 102 22.41 -7.42 -13.95
N ILE A 103 22.71 -6.28 -13.33
CA ILE A 103 21.90 -5.80 -12.20
C ILE A 103 20.49 -5.41 -12.67
N VAL A 104 20.36 -4.76 -13.84
CA VAL A 104 19.04 -4.43 -14.41
C VAL A 104 18.21 -5.69 -14.66
N LEU A 105 18.82 -6.78 -15.14
CA LEU A 105 18.15 -8.07 -15.29
C LEU A 105 17.68 -8.65 -13.95
N LEU A 106 18.50 -8.55 -12.90
CA LEU A 106 18.14 -9.01 -11.55
C LEU A 106 16.99 -8.20 -10.96
N LEU A 107 16.87 -6.91 -11.28
CA LEU A 107 15.79 -6.03 -10.81
C LEU A 107 14.42 -6.34 -11.46
N LEU A 108 14.38 -7.13 -12.54
CA LEU A 108 13.12 -7.59 -13.13
C LEU A 108 12.40 -8.60 -12.23
N ILE A 109 13.16 -9.46 -11.52
CA ILE A 109 12.62 -10.53 -10.67
C ILE A 109 11.63 -9.98 -9.63
N PRO A 110 12.00 -9.01 -8.76
CA PRO A 110 11.08 -8.49 -7.76
C PRO A 110 9.85 -7.83 -8.39
N GLN A 111 9.98 -7.14 -9.52
CA GLN A 111 8.84 -6.49 -10.19
C GLN A 111 7.79 -7.49 -10.68
N ILE A 112 8.23 -8.64 -11.21
CA ILE A 112 7.33 -9.73 -11.61
C ILE A 112 6.61 -10.32 -10.39
N THR A 113 7.32 -10.48 -9.26
CA THR A 113 6.70 -10.99 -8.03
C THR A 113 5.61 -10.05 -7.52
N VAL A 114 5.85 -8.73 -7.52
CA VAL A 114 4.88 -7.71 -7.10
C VAL A 114 3.60 -7.78 -7.95
N ILE A 115 3.72 -7.80 -9.28
CA ILE A 115 2.55 -7.88 -10.19
C ILE A 115 1.76 -9.17 -9.94
N SER A 116 2.44 -10.31 -9.80
CA SER A 116 1.79 -11.60 -9.60
C SER A 116 1.04 -11.70 -8.27
N LEU A 117 1.60 -11.11 -7.20
CA LEU A 117 0.99 -11.06 -5.88
C LEU A 117 -0.21 -10.10 -5.87
N TRP A 118 -0.08 -8.94 -6.50
CA TRP A 118 -1.13 -7.94 -6.57
C TRP A 118 -2.39 -8.45 -7.29
N ASN A 119 -2.23 -9.16 -8.40
CA ASN A 119 -3.33 -9.76 -9.14
C ASN A 119 -4.05 -10.88 -8.36
N LYS A 120 -3.39 -11.52 -7.39
CA LYS A 120 -4.03 -12.51 -6.51
C LYS A 120 -4.88 -11.83 -5.45
N THR A 121 -4.42 -10.73 -4.86
CA THR A 121 -5.19 -9.94 -3.89
C THR A 121 -6.46 -9.37 -4.51
N GLU A 122 -6.41 -8.84 -5.74
CA GLU A 122 -7.58 -8.23 -6.39
C GLU A 122 -8.71 -9.23 -6.71
N LYS A 123 -8.37 -10.51 -6.95
CA LYS A 123 -9.35 -11.53 -7.34
C LYS A 123 -10.13 -12.12 -6.17
N GLU A 124 -9.78 -11.82 -4.93
CA GLU A 124 -10.50 -12.34 -3.77
C GLU A 124 -11.66 -11.43 -3.36
N SER A 125 -12.89 -11.80 -3.75
CA SER A 125 -14.12 -11.34 -3.08
C SER A 125 -14.14 -11.62 -1.56
N ARG A 126 -13.19 -12.44 -1.09
CA ARG A 126 -12.97 -12.82 0.32
C ARG A 126 -12.44 -11.67 1.19
N ASP A 127 -12.00 -10.55 0.61
CA ASP A 127 -11.43 -9.45 1.39
C ASP A 127 -12.45 -8.80 2.33
N LYS A 128 -13.72 -8.72 1.88
CA LYS A 128 -14.80 -8.15 2.69
C LYS A 128 -15.17 -9.07 3.86
N ASP A 129 -15.36 -10.37 3.60
CA ASP A 129 -15.72 -11.35 4.63
C ASP A 129 -14.61 -11.49 5.69
N LYS A 130 -13.35 -11.44 5.26
CA LYS A 130 -12.20 -11.46 6.18
C LYS A 130 -12.11 -10.19 7.03
N MET A 131 -12.49 -9.04 6.47
CA MET A 131 -12.58 -7.79 7.22
C MET A 131 -13.71 -7.85 8.28
N ILE A 132 -14.84 -8.50 7.97
CA ILE A 132 -15.91 -8.80 8.95
C ILE A 132 -15.39 -9.76 10.04
N GLU A 133 -14.68 -10.82 9.67
CA GLU A 133 -14.11 -11.77 10.63
C GLU A 133 -13.12 -11.09 11.60
N ALA A 134 -12.26 -10.21 11.08
CA ALA A 134 -11.33 -9.44 11.89
C ALA A 134 -12.04 -8.48 12.85
N LEU A 135 -13.14 -7.85 12.41
CA LEU A 135 -14.00 -7.05 13.29
C LEU A 135 -14.59 -7.93 14.40
N ASN A 136 -15.20 -9.06 14.04
CA ASN A 136 -15.84 -10.00 14.95
C ASN A 136 -14.87 -10.61 15.98
N ARG A 137 -13.61 -10.84 15.62
CA ARG A 137 -12.61 -11.37 16.57
C ARG A 137 -12.00 -10.28 17.46
N GLY A 138 -11.88 -9.07 16.93
CA GLY A 138 -10.97 -8.06 17.46
C GLY A 138 -11.62 -6.88 18.16
N TYR A 139 -12.90 -6.64 17.91
CA TYR A 139 -13.60 -5.47 18.42
C TYR A 139 -14.24 -5.75 19.78
N THR A 140 -13.69 -5.13 20.82
CA THR A 140 -14.06 -5.39 22.23
C THR A 140 -14.51 -4.12 22.95
N LYS A 141 -14.00 -2.93 22.56
CA LYS A 141 -14.22 -1.69 23.30
C LYS A 141 -14.46 -0.49 22.39
N ASP A 142 -15.60 0.17 22.59
CA ASP A 142 -15.93 1.49 22.05
C ASP A 142 -15.21 2.62 22.83
N LYS A 143 -13.88 2.66 22.74
CA LYS A 143 -13.01 3.66 23.38
C LYS A 143 -11.73 3.90 22.57
N ILE A 144 -11.21 5.13 22.61
CA ILE A 144 -9.90 5.48 22.03
C ILE A 144 -8.77 5.28 23.04
N ILE A 145 -8.96 5.69 24.30
CA ILE A 145 -7.95 5.60 25.37
C ILE A 145 -8.14 4.30 26.17
N ASN A 146 -7.04 3.63 26.56
CA ASN A 146 -7.04 2.39 27.36
C ASN A 146 -7.87 1.23 26.79
N SER A 147 -8.06 1.20 25.48
CA SER A 147 -8.67 0.08 24.74
C SER A 147 -7.62 -0.86 24.15
N ASN A 148 -8.03 -2.09 23.82
CA ASN A 148 -7.22 -3.01 23.03
C ASN A 148 -6.81 -2.28 21.73
N PRO A 149 -5.52 -2.33 21.36
CA PRO A 149 -5.03 -1.70 20.14
C PRO A 149 -5.93 -1.94 18.91
N LEU A 150 -6.45 -3.17 18.74
CA LEU A 150 -7.31 -3.48 17.61
C LEU A 150 -8.64 -2.71 17.60
N SER A 151 -9.30 -2.57 18.75
CA SER A 151 -10.55 -1.78 18.84
C SER A 151 -10.29 -0.28 18.67
N ARG A 152 -9.18 0.24 19.22
CA ARG A 152 -8.74 1.62 19.00
C ARG A 152 -8.58 1.90 17.50
N SER A 153 -7.98 0.95 16.82
CA SER A 153 -7.64 1.03 15.41
C SER A 153 -8.87 1.03 14.49
N TRP A 154 -9.87 0.21 14.80
CA TRP A 154 -11.19 0.30 14.17
C TRP A 154 -11.87 1.65 14.40
N ASN A 155 -11.88 2.13 15.65
CA ASN A 155 -12.51 3.42 15.99
C ASN A 155 -11.86 4.60 15.26
N PHE A 156 -10.53 4.65 15.21
CA PHE A 156 -9.84 5.69 14.47
C PHE A 156 -10.14 5.63 12.96
N MET A 157 -10.26 4.43 12.40
CA MET A 157 -10.63 4.25 11.00
C MET A 157 -12.04 4.76 10.71
N PHE A 158 -13.02 4.49 11.58
CA PHE A 158 -14.39 4.99 11.44
C PHE A 158 -14.43 6.53 11.37
N MET A 159 -13.72 7.19 12.28
CA MET A 159 -13.62 8.65 12.33
C MET A 159 -12.88 9.22 11.11
N THR A 160 -11.69 8.70 10.81
CA THR A 160 -10.77 9.27 9.80
C THR A 160 -11.27 9.07 8.37
N HIS A 161 -11.99 7.98 8.11
CA HIS A 161 -12.49 7.66 6.78
C HIS A 161 -13.99 7.87 6.63
N SER A 162 -14.65 8.41 7.65
CA SER A 162 -16.07 8.75 7.62
C SER A 162 -16.93 7.57 7.17
N CYS A 163 -16.70 6.42 7.79
CA CYS A 163 -17.37 5.16 7.53
C CYS A 163 -17.74 4.47 8.85
N CYS A 164 -18.69 3.54 8.83
CA CYS A 164 -19.09 2.77 10.01
C CYS A 164 -19.36 1.33 9.60
N GLY A 165 -18.79 0.37 10.36
CA GLY A 165 -18.87 -1.04 10.02
C GLY A 165 -18.07 -1.40 8.75
N VAL A 166 -18.00 -2.68 8.45
CA VAL A 166 -17.42 -3.16 7.18
C VAL A 166 -18.43 -2.95 6.05
N ASN A 167 -19.67 -3.34 6.31
CA ASN A 167 -20.88 -3.06 5.56
C ASN A 167 -21.50 -1.72 5.97
N PRO A 168 -22.28 -1.09 5.08
CA PRO A 168 -23.12 0.04 5.44
C PRO A 168 -24.05 -0.27 6.64
N VAL A 169 -24.08 0.62 7.62
CA VAL A 169 -25.02 0.54 8.75
C VAL A 169 -26.35 1.15 8.33
N LEU A 170 -27.37 0.31 8.18
CA LEU A 170 -28.72 0.73 7.76
C LEU A 170 -29.74 0.70 8.90
N THR A 171 -29.51 -0.14 9.90
CA THR A 171 -30.40 -0.33 11.05
C THR A 171 -29.56 -0.58 12.30
N THR A 172 -30.23 -0.83 13.43
CA THR A 172 -29.57 -1.25 14.67
C THR A 172 -28.93 -2.64 14.57
N THR A 173 -29.35 -3.48 13.62
CA THR A 173 -28.72 -4.78 13.33
C THR A 173 -27.61 -4.58 12.30
N ASN A 174 -26.37 -4.88 12.68
CA ASN A 174 -25.21 -4.50 11.89
C ASN A 174 -23.98 -5.39 12.20
N ASP A 175 -22.83 -5.08 11.59
CA ASP A 175 -21.62 -5.91 11.72
C ASP A 175 -21.09 -6.02 13.17
N PHE A 176 -21.45 -5.11 14.07
CA PHE A 176 -20.98 -5.13 15.45
C PHE A 176 -21.68 -6.20 16.30
N ASP A 177 -22.87 -6.67 15.91
CA ASP A 177 -23.71 -7.57 16.71
C ASP A 177 -22.99 -8.87 17.12
N ASN A 178 -22.08 -9.34 16.26
CA ASN A 178 -21.32 -10.58 16.49
C ASN A 178 -19.97 -10.34 17.17
N THR A 179 -19.63 -9.10 17.51
CA THR A 179 -18.35 -8.76 18.16
C THR A 179 -18.41 -9.04 19.67
N PRO A 180 -17.26 -9.30 20.33
CA PRO A 180 -17.18 -9.41 21.79
C PRO A 180 -17.76 -8.19 22.53
N TRP A 181 -17.71 -7.01 21.92
CA TRP A 181 -18.30 -5.78 22.46
C TRP A 181 -19.84 -5.87 22.64
N CYS A 182 -20.52 -6.65 21.78
CA CYS A 182 -21.97 -6.88 21.84
C CYS A 182 -22.33 -8.21 22.51
N THR A 183 -21.46 -9.22 22.42
CA THR A 183 -21.76 -10.58 22.90
C THR A 183 -21.21 -10.89 24.29
N THR A 184 -20.14 -10.24 24.72
CA THR A 184 -19.42 -10.57 25.98
C THR A 184 -19.47 -9.42 26.97
N GLU A 185 -18.99 -8.23 26.60
CA GLU A 185 -18.93 -7.06 27.48
C GLU A 185 -18.94 -5.76 26.68
N GLY A 186 -19.64 -4.74 27.17
CA GLY A 186 -19.57 -3.41 26.59
C GLY A 186 -20.90 -2.67 26.54
N SER A 187 -20.86 -1.43 26.06
CA SER A 187 -22.05 -0.61 25.89
C SER A 187 -23.07 -1.20 24.92
N CYS A 188 -22.64 -2.05 23.97
CA CYS A 188 -23.54 -2.77 23.09
C CYS A 188 -24.24 -3.94 23.75
N GLN A 189 -23.50 -4.78 24.47
CA GLN A 189 -24.08 -5.84 25.28
C GLN A 189 -25.10 -5.27 26.29
N ALA A 190 -24.79 -4.12 26.90
CA ALA A 190 -25.68 -3.40 27.81
C ALA A 190 -26.79 -2.59 27.11
N THR A 191 -26.96 -2.76 25.79
CA THR A 191 -27.94 -2.09 24.91
C THR A 191 -27.90 -0.55 24.90
N SER A 192 -26.93 0.05 25.56
CA SER A 192 -26.68 1.50 25.62
C SER A 192 -26.05 2.10 24.35
N SER A 193 -25.50 1.27 23.45
CA SER A 193 -24.99 1.67 22.13
C SER A 193 -25.18 0.53 21.12
N GLN A 194 -25.72 0.80 19.94
CA GLN A 194 -25.85 -0.18 18.84
C GLN A 194 -24.71 -0.06 17.82
N ILE A 195 -24.06 1.10 17.76
CA ILE A 195 -22.83 1.34 16.98
C ILE A 195 -21.78 2.06 17.84
N PRO A 196 -20.48 1.95 17.54
CA PRO A 196 -19.44 2.69 18.22
C PRO A 196 -19.64 4.20 18.11
N ARG A 197 -19.26 4.95 19.15
CA ARG A 197 -19.27 6.42 19.14
C ARG A 197 -18.38 7.00 18.04
N ALA A 198 -17.34 6.27 17.66
CA ALA A 198 -16.46 6.61 16.55
C ALA A 198 -17.17 6.70 15.19
N CYS A 199 -18.33 6.05 15.03
CA CYS A 199 -19.14 6.12 13.82
C CYS A 199 -19.96 7.41 13.69
N CYS A 200 -20.07 8.19 14.78
CA CYS A 200 -20.86 9.42 14.79
C CYS A 200 -20.15 10.54 14.03
N ILE A 201 -20.94 11.38 13.37
CA ILE A 201 -20.43 12.53 12.61
C ILE A 201 -19.87 13.58 13.59
N ASN A 202 -18.79 14.26 13.19
CA ASN A 202 -18.13 15.33 13.95
C ASN A 202 -17.58 14.90 15.32
N ILE A 203 -17.22 13.63 15.48
CA ILE A 203 -16.51 13.14 16.67
C ILE A 203 -15.00 13.20 16.45
N THR A 204 -14.32 13.74 17.46
CA THR A 204 -12.87 13.75 17.60
C THR A 204 -12.49 13.01 18.88
N GLU A 205 -11.19 12.81 19.12
CA GLU A 205 -10.72 12.18 20.35
C GLU A 205 -11.19 12.91 21.62
N SER A 206 -11.24 14.25 21.58
CA SER A 206 -11.69 15.07 22.72
C SER A 206 -13.21 15.03 22.94
N THR A 207 -14.01 14.82 21.89
CA THR A 207 -15.48 14.79 21.97
C THR A 207 -16.08 13.37 21.99
N TYR A 208 -15.23 12.33 21.99
CA TYR A 208 -15.64 10.93 21.92
C TYR A 208 -16.70 10.52 22.95
N ASN A 209 -16.49 10.93 24.21
CA ASN A 209 -17.41 10.60 25.31
C ASN A 209 -18.71 11.42 25.29
N SER A 210 -18.74 12.50 24.51
CA SER A 210 -19.90 13.39 24.35
C SER A 210 -20.74 13.06 23.10
N ALA A 211 -20.43 11.95 22.42
CA ALA A 211 -21.21 11.50 21.27
C ALA A 211 -22.71 11.33 21.65
N PRO A 212 -23.64 11.88 20.86
CA PRO A 212 -25.05 11.91 21.21
C PRO A 212 -25.68 10.51 21.15
N THR A 213 -26.58 10.23 22.08
CA THR A 213 -27.30 8.95 22.15
C THR A 213 -28.16 8.71 20.91
N SER A 214 -28.68 9.76 20.29
CA SER A 214 -29.40 9.68 19.01
C SER A 214 -28.55 9.06 17.89
N CYS A 215 -27.22 9.20 17.97
CA CYS A 215 -26.30 8.54 17.04
C CYS A 215 -26.01 7.11 17.44
N HIS A 216 -25.37 6.90 18.59
CA HIS A 216 -24.78 5.59 18.88
C HIS A 216 -25.79 4.60 19.46
N ALA A 217 -26.84 5.06 20.15
CA ALA A 217 -27.85 4.20 20.79
C ALA A 217 -29.10 4.02 19.90
N SER A 218 -29.61 5.11 19.33
CA SER A 218 -30.82 5.08 18.49
C SER A 218 -30.54 4.88 17.00
N VAL A 219 -29.30 5.13 16.54
CA VAL A 219 -28.91 5.00 15.12
C VAL A 219 -29.80 5.84 14.20
N ASN A 220 -30.05 7.11 14.58
CA ASN A 220 -30.88 8.02 13.80
C ASN A 220 -30.17 8.41 12.50
N PRO A 221 -30.79 8.24 11.32
CA PRO A 221 -30.20 8.63 10.04
C PRO A 221 -29.74 10.10 10.04
N GLY A 222 -28.56 10.36 9.47
CA GLY A 222 -27.95 11.70 9.41
C GLY A 222 -27.10 12.08 10.63
N THR A 223 -26.97 11.20 11.63
CA THR A 223 -26.12 11.44 12.81
C THR A 223 -24.84 10.60 12.83
N TYR A 224 -24.72 9.61 11.94
CA TYR A 224 -23.59 8.68 11.82
C TYR A 224 -23.18 8.48 10.36
N HIS A 225 -21.99 7.93 10.16
CA HIS A 225 -21.46 7.60 8.85
C HIS A 225 -22.12 6.35 8.26
N LEU A 226 -22.99 6.52 7.25
CA LEU A 226 -23.75 5.43 6.62
C LEU A 226 -22.90 4.46 5.78
N LYS A 227 -21.71 4.89 5.33
CA LYS A 227 -20.90 4.12 4.39
C LYS A 227 -20.17 2.99 5.09
N GLY A 228 -20.15 1.81 4.49
CA GLY A 228 -19.28 0.71 4.94
C GLY A 228 -17.80 1.03 4.66
N CYS A 229 -16.93 0.72 5.61
CA CYS A 229 -15.50 1.02 5.50
C CYS A 229 -14.82 0.23 4.39
N TYR A 230 -15.31 -0.96 4.05
CA TYR A 230 -14.76 -1.73 2.92
C TYR A 230 -14.86 -0.94 1.62
N ASP A 231 -16.02 -0.34 1.33
CA ASP A 231 -16.24 0.39 0.08
C ASP A 231 -15.42 1.69 0.04
N VAL A 232 -15.25 2.37 1.19
CA VAL A 232 -14.42 3.58 1.30
C VAL A 232 -12.94 3.26 1.07
N ILE A 233 -12.42 2.23 1.73
CA ILE A 233 -11.02 1.80 1.57
C ILE A 233 -10.79 1.31 0.16
N LYS A 234 -11.69 0.48 -0.37
CA LYS A 234 -11.60 -0.02 -1.75
C LYS A 234 -11.61 1.14 -2.74
N LYS A 235 -12.47 2.14 -2.58
CA LYS A 235 -12.51 3.33 -3.44
C LYS A 235 -11.24 4.18 -3.35
N LYS A 236 -10.60 4.25 -2.18
CA LYS A 236 -9.31 4.93 -2.01
C LYS A 236 -8.15 4.16 -2.63
N MET A 237 -8.17 2.83 -2.57
CA MET A 237 -7.10 1.97 -3.11
C MET A 237 -7.23 1.73 -4.64
N LEU A 238 -8.45 1.57 -5.16
CA LEU A 238 -8.74 1.30 -6.58
C LEU A 238 -8.07 2.25 -7.59
N PRO A 239 -8.06 3.59 -7.42
CA PRO A 239 -7.43 4.47 -8.41
C PRO A 239 -5.90 4.37 -8.42
N LEU A 240 -5.27 3.89 -7.34
CA LEU A 240 -3.82 3.64 -7.34
C LEU A 240 -3.48 2.36 -8.13
N THR A 241 -4.39 1.40 -8.23
CA THR A 241 -4.13 0.08 -8.78
C THR A 241 -3.80 0.05 -10.29
N PRO A 242 -4.61 0.63 -11.20
CA PRO A 242 -4.29 0.65 -12.63
C PRO A 242 -3.05 1.50 -12.92
N SER A 243 -2.92 2.65 -12.23
CA SER A 243 -1.78 3.55 -12.37
C SER A 243 -0.48 2.91 -11.90
N THR A 244 -0.49 2.15 -10.80
CA THR A 244 0.71 1.48 -10.27
C THR A 244 1.13 0.31 -11.15
N ASN A 245 0.19 -0.54 -11.60
CA ASN A 245 0.50 -1.62 -12.53
C ASN A 245 1.09 -1.09 -13.85
N GLY A 246 0.56 0.01 -14.37
CA GLY A 246 1.11 0.67 -15.56
C GLY A 246 2.57 1.11 -15.37
N VAL A 247 2.87 1.78 -14.26
CA VAL A 247 4.24 2.25 -13.95
C VAL A 247 5.22 1.07 -13.86
N ILE A 248 4.85 -0.03 -13.21
CA ILE A 248 5.72 -1.21 -13.09
C ILE A 248 5.97 -1.84 -14.47
N VAL A 249 4.92 -2.04 -15.28
CA VAL A 249 5.06 -2.62 -16.63
C VAL A 249 5.93 -1.74 -17.53
N THR A 250 5.75 -0.42 -17.52
CA THR A 250 6.61 0.49 -18.29
C THR A 250 8.06 0.44 -17.80
N THR A 251 8.28 0.33 -16.48
CA THR A 251 9.62 0.17 -15.90
C THR A 251 10.30 -1.11 -16.40
N ILE A 252 9.58 -2.25 -16.41
CA ILE A 252 10.07 -3.53 -16.95
C ILE A 252 10.51 -3.36 -18.41
N LEU A 253 9.67 -2.76 -19.25
CA LEU A 253 9.98 -2.57 -20.68
C LEU A 253 11.22 -1.70 -20.87
N LEU A 254 11.32 -0.59 -20.13
CA LEU A 254 12.49 0.29 -20.17
C LEU A 254 13.76 -0.41 -19.70
N GLN A 255 13.69 -1.25 -18.66
CA GLN A 255 14.83 -2.03 -18.18
C GLN A 255 15.34 -3.02 -19.24
N ILE A 256 14.43 -3.70 -19.95
CA ILE A 256 14.79 -4.61 -21.05
C ILE A 256 15.50 -3.84 -22.15
N VAL A 257 14.94 -2.72 -22.60
CA VAL A 257 15.55 -1.88 -23.64
C VAL A 257 16.92 -1.35 -23.17
N ALA A 258 17.03 -0.88 -21.92
CA ALA A 258 18.29 -0.36 -21.42
C ALA A 258 19.37 -1.44 -21.32
N GLY A 259 19.00 -2.66 -20.92
CA GLY A 259 19.89 -3.82 -20.86
C GLY A 259 20.40 -4.25 -22.24
N THR A 260 19.52 -4.33 -23.24
CA THR A 260 19.91 -4.71 -24.61
C THR A 260 20.85 -3.66 -25.23
N PHE A 261 20.54 -2.38 -25.07
CA PHE A 261 21.41 -1.28 -25.54
C PHE A 261 22.75 -1.27 -24.82
N ALA A 262 22.79 -1.50 -23.50
CA ALA A 262 24.04 -1.58 -22.76
C ALA A 262 24.93 -2.75 -23.21
N LEU A 263 24.36 -3.93 -23.42
CA LEU A 263 25.10 -5.09 -23.94
C LEU A 263 25.61 -4.85 -25.35
N TRP A 264 24.78 -4.29 -26.22
CA TRP A 264 25.16 -3.97 -27.59
C TRP A 264 26.27 -2.92 -27.64
N TYR A 265 26.15 -1.85 -26.88
CA TYR A 265 27.19 -0.82 -26.75
C TYR A 265 28.49 -1.40 -26.17
N SER A 266 28.38 -2.30 -25.18
CA SER A 266 29.54 -3.01 -24.63
C SER A 266 30.27 -3.84 -25.69
N TYR A 267 29.56 -4.39 -26.67
CA TYR A 267 30.16 -5.19 -27.73
C TYR A 267 30.97 -4.33 -28.73
N GLN A 268 30.55 -3.09 -28.96
CA GLN A 268 31.30 -2.16 -29.82
C GLN A 268 32.69 -1.85 -29.26
N PHE A 269 32.87 -1.79 -27.94
CA PHE A 269 34.19 -1.66 -27.32
C PHE A 269 35.12 -2.87 -27.53
N LYS A 270 34.60 -4.03 -27.97
CA LYS A 270 35.45 -5.18 -28.34
C LYS A 270 36.01 -5.05 -29.76
N LYS A 271 35.41 -4.20 -30.60
CA LYS A 271 35.75 -4.04 -32.02
C LYS A 271 36.76 -2.91 -32.27
N ILE A 272 36.97 -2.04 -31.27
CA ILE A 272 37.99 -0.97 -31.25
C ILE A 272 39.21 -1.52 -30.52
#